data_AF-A0A495QLT5-F1
#
_entry.id   AF-A0A495QLT5-F1
#
_cell.length_a   1.000
_cell.length_b   1.000
_cell.length_c   1.000
_cell.angle_alpha   90.00
_cell.angle_beta   90.00
_cell.angle_gamma   90.00
#
_symmetry.space_group_name_H-M   'P 1'
#
loop_
_entity.id
_entity.type
_entity.pdbx_description
1 polymer ?
#
loop_
_entity_poly.entity_id
_entity_poly.type
_entity_poly.pdbx_seq_one_letter_code
_entity_poly.pdbx_strand_id
1 'polypeptide(L)'
;MSEHLDQVFGQLVNRSWQRFNEELHTRQMDDLLVGAVITAAVAQGNALIDLNSDSNHHYLRFQHREHKHRLMFQLTHLSGTVTAAKILGQHAAVTMAYGEYVQDARTVWQALKSEVKSGFLDVGEPGVFTVDADLGTGYVYVQVPLLLDLDQYFADQYTVKYPVLQEHIAAVSQACAKYLHGRIAA
;
A
#
# COMPACT_ATOMS: atom_id res chain seq x y z
N MET A 1 50.74 12.10 19.89
CA MET A 1 50.40 10.95 19.02
C MET A 1 49.04 10.35 19.39
N SER A 2 48.66 10.26 20.67
CA SER A 2 47.32 9.77 21.07
C SER A 2 46.18 10.68 20.61
N GLU A 3 46.26 12.00 20.83
CA GLU A 3 45.15 12.91 20.48
C GLU A 3 44.73 12.89 19.01
N HIS A 4 45.69 12.74 18.08
CA HIS A 4 45.37 12.62 16.66
C HIS A 4 44.64 11.30 16.35
N LEU A 5 45.09 10.19 16.95
CA LEU A 5 44.42 8.90 16.80
C LEU A 5 43.03 8.90 17.45
N ASP A 6 42.88 9.57 18.59
CA ASP A 6 41.59 9.74 19.28
C ASP A 6 40.62 10.58 18.43
N GLN A 7 41.10 11.64 17.78
CA GLN A 7 40.31 12.41 16.80
C GLN A 7 39.90 11.57 15.59
N VAL A 8 40.83 10.80 15.01
CA VAL A 8 40.55 9.91 13.88
C VAL A 8 39.51 8.85 14.27
N PHE A 9 39.65 8.25 15.46
CA PHE A 9 38.67 7.31 15.99
C PHE A 9 37.29 7.96 16.17
N GLY A 10 37.22 9.15 16.77
CA GLY A 10 35.96 9.90 16.90
C GLY A 10 35.29 10.19 15.55
N GLN A 11 36.07 10.53 14.53
CA GLN A 11 35.57 10.71 13.16
C GLN A 11 35.05 9.40 12.55
N LEU A 12 35.75 8.29 12.77
CA LEU A 12 35.30 6.97 12.30
C LEU A 12 33.98 6.58 12.97
N VAL A 13 33.85 6.76 14.28
CA VAL A 13 32.61 6.49 15.03
C VAL A 13 31.46 7.35 14.49
N ASN A 14 31.67 8.65 14.30
CA ASN A 14 30.65 9.54 13.76
C ASN A 14 30.18 9.13 12.36
N ARG A 15 31.12 8.79 11.46
CA ARG A 15 30.78 8.31 10.11
C ARG A 15 30.04 6.97 10.14
N SER A 16 30.42 6.07 11.05
CA SER A 16 29.73 4.80 11.24
C SER A 16 28.29 5.01 11.70
N TRP A 17 28.05 5.93 12.65
CA TRP A 17 26.69 6.29 13.09
C TRP A 17 25.85 6.90 11.97
N GLN A 18 26.42 7.76 11.15
CA GLN A 18 25.73 8.30 9.97
C GLN A 18 25.26 7.18 9.05
N ARG A 19 26.14 6.22 8.71
CA ARG A 19 25.79 5.07 7.86
C ARG A 19 24.76 4.15 8.52
N PHE A 20 24.92 3.87 9.81
CA PHE A 20 23.97 3.06 10.56
C PHE A 20 22.57 3.68 10.55
N ASN A 21 22.46 5.00 10.71
CA ASN A 21 21.19 5.70 10.67
C ASN A 21 20.55 5.68 9.28
N GLU A 22 21.35 5.82 8.21
CA GLU A 22 20.85 5.67 6.83
C GLU A 22 20.28 4.27 6.56
N GLU A 23 20.98 3.23 7.03
CA GLU A 23 20.51 1.85 6.93
C GLU A 23 19.23 1.63 7.75
N LEU A 24 19.20 2.12 8.99
CA LEU A 24 18.06 1.98 9.88
C LEU A 24 16.82 2.66 9.28
N HIS A 25 16.97 3.89 8.78
CA HIS A 25 15.88 4.61 8.12
C HIS A 25 15.33 3.85 6.91
N THR A 26 16.21 3.31 6.07
CA THR A 26 15.79 2.54 4.90
C THR A 26 15.08 1.25 5.28
N ARG A 27 15.55 0.54 6.31
CA ARG A 27 14.94 -0.71 6.80
C ARG A 27 13.57 -0.48 7.43
N GLN A 28 13.39 0.62 8.15
CA GLN A 28 12.13 0.93 8.87
C GLN A 28 11.04 1.52 7.98
N MET A 29 11.35 1.87 6.74
CA MET A 29 10.38 2.49 5.83
C MET A 29 9.20 1.56 5.52
N ASP A 30 9.45 0.26 5.47
CA ASP A 30 8.47 -0.82 5.46
C ASP A 30 7.43 -0.64 6.59
N ASP A 31 7.90 -0.68 7.84
CA ASP A 31 7.04 -0.67 9.02
C ASP A 31 6.26 0.65 9.09
N LEU A 32 6.93 1.74 8.71
CA LEU A 32 6.33 3.07 8.66
C LEU A 32 5.21 3.15 7.62
N LEU A 33 5.38 2.55 6.44
CA LEU A 33 4.34 2.48 5.41
C LEU A 33 3.13 1.70 5.91
N VAL A 34 3.34 0.53 6.53
CA VAL A 34 2.26 -0.28 7.10
C VAL A 34 1.50 0.52 8.17
N GLY A 35 2.20 1.11 9.13
CA GLY A 35 1.61 1.89 10.21
C GLY A 35 0.85 3.13 9.70
N ALA A 36 1.39 3.80 8.68
CA ALA A 36 0.77 4.96 8.05
C ALA A 36 -0.55 4.59 7.36
N VAL A 37 -0.57 3.50 6.57
CA VAL A 37 -1.79 3.04 5.87
C VAL A 37 -2.85 2.62 6.88
N ILE A 38 -2.48 1.86 7.93
CA ILE A 38 -3.42 1.48 8.99
C ILE A 38 -4.03 2.71 9.65
N THR A 39 -3.19 3.67 10.05
CA THR A 39 -3.66 4.89 10.72
C THR A 39 -4.56 5.72 9.80
N ALA A 40 -4.19 5.88 8.53
CA ALA A 40 -4.98 6.61 7.55
C ALA A 40 -6.35 5.96 7.30
N ALA A 41 -6.39 4.64 7.09
CA ALA A 41 -7.64 3.92 6.84
C ALA A 41 -8.57 3.92 8.07
N VAL A 42 -8.02 3.76 9.28
CA VAL A 42 -8.79 3.80 10.53
C VAL A 42 -9.38 5.19 10.77
N ALA A 43 -8.63 6.26 10.49
CA ALA A 43 -9.12 7.63 10.59
C ALA A 43 -10.30 7.91 9.64
N GLN A 44 -10.43 7.13 8.56
CA GLN A 44 -11.54 7.20 7.60
C GLN A 44 -12.74 6.30 7.97
N GLY A 45 -12.82 5.80 9.21
CA GLY A 45 -13.96 5.03 9.68
C GLY A 45 -13.88 3.52 9.42
N ASN A 46 -12.73 3.02 8.97
CA ASN A 46 -12.50 1.61 8.76
C ASN A 46 -11.99 0.90 10.03
N ALA A 47 -12.31 -0.38 10.19
CA ALA A 47 -11.73 -1.25 11.20
C ALA A 47 -10.80 -2.26 10.52
N LEU A 48 -9.57 -2.40 11.03
CA LEU A 48 -8.64 -3.44 10.59
C LEU A 48 -9.19 -4.80 11.04
N ILE A 49 -9.43 -5.71 10.09
CA ILE A 49 -9.98 -7.04 10.36
C ILE A 49 -8.99 -8.17 10.04
N ASP A 50 -7.91 -7.87 9.31
CA ASP A 50 -6.84 -8.82 9.02
C ASP A 50 -5.54 -8.09 8.69
N LEU A 51 -4.42 -8.67 9.14
CA LEU A 51 -3.05 -8.21 8.88
C LEU A 51 -2.16 -9.45 8.76
N ASN A 52 -1.49 -9.59 7.62
CA ASN A 52 -0.51 -10.65 7.40
C ASN A 52 0.71 -10.09 6.64
N SER A 53 1.86 -10.72 6.82
CA SER A 53 3.08 -10.36 6.10
C SER A 53 3.89 -11.60 5.75
N ASP A 54 4.45 -11.63 4.54
CA ASP A 54 5.35 -12.70 4.08
C ASP A 54 6.83 -12.28 4.03
N SER A 55 7.18 -11.19 4.74
CA SER A 55 8.49 -10.50 4.76
C SER A 55 8.78 -9.63 3.53
N ASN A 56 7.99 -9.71 2.46
CA ASN A 56 8.15 -8.86 1.27
C ASN A 56 6.85 -8.11 0.92
N HIS A 57 5.72 -8.72 1.21
CA HIS A 57 4.38 -8.17 1.00
C HIS A 57 3.65 -8.09 2.33
N HIS A 58 3.05 -6.94 2.60
CA HIS A 58 2.15 -6.74 3.72
C HIS A 58 0.72 -6.64 3.21
N TYR A 59 -0.15 -7.50 3.74
CA TYR A 59 -1.55 -7.60 3.36
C TYR A 59 -2.40 -7.03 4.49
N LEU A 60 -3.15 -5.97 4.18
CA LEU A 60 -4.07 -5.33 5.12
C LEU A 60 -5.49 -5.48 4.60
N ARG A 61 -6.43 -5.79 5.48
CA ARG A 61 -7.85 -5.81 5.15
C ARG A 61 -8.65 -5.08 6.20
N PHE A 62 -9.50 -4.19 5.73
CA PHE A 62 -10.36 -3.38 6.55
C PHE A 62 -11.83 -3.55 6.16
N GLN A 63 -12.71 -3.30 7.12
CA GLN A 63 -14.14 -3.18 6.90
C GLN A 63 -14.64 -1.83 7.40
N HIS A 64 -15.39 -1.13 6.57
CA HIS A 64 -16.02 0.12 6.96
C HIS A 64 -17.13 -0.17 7.97
N ARG A 65 -17.12 0.59 9.08
CA ARG A 65 -18.01 0.34 10.23
C ARG A 65 -19.49 0.51 9.88
N GLU A 66 -19.79 1.50 9.04
CA GLU A 66 -21.18 1.84 8.67
C GLU A 66 -21.63 1.20 7.34
N HIS A 67 -20.82 1.32 6.29
CA HIS A 67 -21.21 0.99 4.91
C HIS A 67 -20.87 -0.45 4.46
N LYS A 68 -20.37 -1.31 5.35
CA LYS A 68 -20.00 -2.72 5.09
C LYS A 68 -19.02 -2.98 3.94
N HIS A 69 -18.61 -1.99 3.15
CA HIS A 69 -17.57 -2.15 2.15
C HIS A 69 -16.21 -2.49 2.81
N ARG A 70 -15.32 -3.07 2.02
CA ARG A 70 -13.98 -3.47 2.45
C ARG A 70 -12.93 -2.71 1.66
N LEU A 71 -11.83 -2.39 2.35
CA LEU A 71 -10.60 -1.92 1.72
C LEU A 71 -9.53 -2.98 1.93
N MET A 72 -8.74 -3.26 0.90
CA MET A 72 -7.58 -4.14 1.00
C MET A 72 -6.35 -3.47 0.43
N PHE A 73 -5.21 -3.79 1.02
CA PHE A 73 -3.91 -3.32 0.58
C PHE A 73 -2.96 -4.50 0.49
N GLN A 74 -2.18 -4.55 -0.59
CA GLN A 74 -0.93 -5.28 -0.63
C GLN A 74 0.19 -4.25 -0.79
N LEU A 75 1.11 -4.19 0.16
CA LEU A 75 2.18 -3.19 0.23
C LEU A 75 3.53 -3.87 0.08
N THR A 76 4.40 -3.30 -0.76
CA THR A 76 5.79 -3.75 -0.92
C THR A 76 6.71 -2.55 -1.06
N HIS A 77 7.68 -2.44 -0.17
CA HIS A 77 8.75 -1.46 -0.28
C HIS A 77 9.78 -1.93 -1.31
N LEU A 78 10.00 -1.14 -2.35
CA LEU A 78 10.88 -1.51 -3.48
C LEU A 78 12.33 -1.07 -3.26
N SER A 79 12.56 -0.15 -2.32
CA SER A 79 13.86 0.49 -2.10
C SER A 79 14.51 0.07 -0.77
N GLY A 80 14.42 -1.22 -0.41
CA GLY A 80 14.90 -1.76 0.89
C GLY A 80 16.42 -1.71 1.14
N THR A 81 17.21 -1.16 0.21
CA THR A 81 18.66 -0.95 0.37
C THR A 81 19.00 0.53 0.25
N VAL A 82 20.00 0.99 1.01
CA VAL A 82 20.46 2.40 0.98
C VAL A 82 20.85 2.82 -0.44
N THR A 83 21.47 1.92 -1.21
CA THR A 83 21.85 2.18 -2.60
C THR A 83 20.63 2.42 -3.49
N ALA A 84 19.60 1.56 -3.40
CA ALA A 84 18.37 1.73 -4.17
C ALA A 84 17.64 3.02 -3.77
N ALA A 85 17.50 3.26 -2.47
CA ALA A 85 16.87 4.47 -1.94
C ALA A 85 17.58 5.76 -2.41
N LYS A 86 18.91 5.79 -2.45
CA LYS A 86 19.67 6.97 -2.90
C LYS A 86 19.62 7.22 -4.40
N ILE A 87 19.49 6.17 -5.21
CA ILE A 87 19.52 6.29 -6.67
C ILE A 87 18.12 6.47 -7.25
N LEU A 88 17.16 5.69 -6.74
CA LEU A 88 15.81 5.62 -7.28
C LEU A 88 14.83 6.46 -6.46
N GLY A 89 15.15 6.81 -5.21
CA GLY A 89 14.18 7.32 -4.24
C GLY A 89 13.49 6.19 -3.48
N GLN A 90 12.66 6.56 -2.51
CA GLN A 90 11.89 5.60 -1.72
C GLN A 90 10.59 5.28 -2.46
N HIS A 91 10.45 4.06 -2.97
CA HIS A 91 9.27 3.65 -3.71
C HIS A 91 8.55 2.47 -3.06
N ALA A 92 7.24 2.41 -3.26
CA ALA A 92 6.44 1.24 -2.92
C ALA A 92 5.54 0.82 -4.07
N ALA A 93 5.40 -0.50 -4.26
CA ALA A 93 4.30 -1.07 -5.00
C ALA A 93 3.12 -1.27 -4.05
N VAL A 94 1.97 -0.73 -4.41
CA VAL A 94 0.75 -0.79 -3.61
C VAL A 94 -0.40 -1.24 -4.49
N THR A 95 -0.99 -2.39 -4.18
CA THR A 95 -2.29 -2.79 -4.74
C THR A 95 -3.37 -2.38 -3.76
N MET A 96 -4.28 -1.52 -4.19
CA MET A 96 -5.44 -1.11 -3.41
C MET A 96 -6.69 -1.77 -3.97
N ALA A 97 -7.50 -2.40 -3.13
CA ALA A 97 -8.78 -2.95 -3.50
C ALA A 97 -9.94 -2.34 -2.72
N TYR A 98 -11.06 -2.16 -3.41
CA TYR A 98 -12.35 -1.82 -2.84
C TYR A 98 -13.32 -2.98 -3.08
N GLY A 99 -14.03 -3.42 -2.06
CA GLY A 99 -14.99 -4.50 -2.19
C GLY A 99 -16.33 -4.23 -1.55
N GLU A 100 -17.38 -4.76 -2.15
CA GLU A 100 -18.74 -4.67 -1.64
C GLU A 100 -19.39 -6.04 -1.53
N TYR A 101 -20.28 -6.15 -0.55
CA TYR A 101 -21.14 -7.31 -0.43
C TYR A 101 -22.25 -7.23 -1.49
N VAL A 102 -22.42 -8.31 -2.23
CA VAL A 102 -23.48 -8.47 -3.23
C VAL A 102 -24.27 -9.75 -2.95
N GLN A 103 -25.60 -9.66 -3.06
CA GLN A 103 -26.49 -10.79 -2.75
C GLN A 103 -26.25 -11.99 -3.69
N ASP A 104 -25.95 -11.72 -4.96
CA ASP A 104 -25.62 -12.76 -5.95
C ASP A 104 -24.22 -12.52 -6.54
N ALA A 105 -23.20 -12.74 -5.72
CA ALA A 105 -21.80 -12.62 -6.11
C ALA A 105 -21.44 -13.50 -7.32
N ARG A 106 -22.12 -14.64 -7.50
CA ARG A 106 -21.85 -15.55 -8.62
C ARG A 106 -22.30 -14.94 -9.94
N THR A 107 -23.50 -14.38 -9.98
CA THR A 107 -24.02 -13.73 -11.19
C THR A 107 -23.20 -12.50 -11.55
N VAL A 108 -22.88 -11.63 -10.57
CA VAL A 108 -22.02 -10.45 -10.78
C VAL A 108 -20.64 -10.86 -11.29
N TRP A 109 -20.02 -11.88 -10.69
CA TRP A 109 -18.72 -12.39 -11.14
C TRP A 109 -18.76 -12.97 -12.55
N GLN A 110 -19.82 -13.69 -12.93
CA GLN A 110 -19.96 -14.24 -14.28
C GLN A 110 -20.10 -13.14 -15.33
N ALA A 111 -20.84 -12.07 -15.03
CA ALA A 111 -20.97 -10.90 -15.89
C ALA A 111 -19.62 -10.17 -16.05
N LEU A 112 -18.87 -9.99 -14.96
CA LEU A 112 -17.56 -9.34 -14.99
C LEU A 112 -16.52 -10.19 -15.76
N LYS A 113 -16.55 -11.51 -15.60
CA LYS A 113 -15.61 -12.43 -16.26
C LYS A 113 -15.80 -12.51 -17.78
N SER A 114 -17.02 -12.34 -18.29
CA SER A 114 -17.28 -12.37 -19.74
C SER A 114 -16.69 -11.14 -20.43
N GLU A 115 -16.68 -9.99 -19.76
CA GLU A 115 -16.05 -8.75 -20.25
C GLU A 115 -14.53 -8.80 -20.16
N VAL A 116 -13.96 -9.27 -19.04
CA VAL A 116 -12.50 -9.41 -18.83
C VAL A 116 -11.85 -10.31 -19.87
N LYS A 117 -12.55 -11.33 -20.38
CA LYS A 117 -12.04 -12.19 -21.46
C LYS A 117 -11.91 -11.49 -22.83
N SER A 118 -12.52 -10.31 -23.01
CA SER A 118 -12.50 -9.60 -24.30
C SER A 118 -11.31 -8.65 -24.46
N GLY A 119 -10.61 -8.31 -23.38
CA GLY A 119 -9.40 -7.49 -23.40
C GLY A 119 -8.19 -8.29 -22.92
N PHE A 120 -7.09 -8.27 -23.69
CA PHE A 120 -5.77 -8.66 -23.19
C PHE A 120 -5.42 -7.74 -22.01
N LEU A 121 -5.78 -8.13 -20.79
CA LEU A 121 -5.44 -7.42 -19.56
C LEU A 121 -4.09 -7.95 -19.08
N ASP A 122 -3.05 -7.13 -19.23
CA ASP A 122 -1.77 -7.39 -18.59
C ASP A 122 -1.96 -7.21 -17.08
N VAL A 123 -1.84 -8.30 -16.33
CA VAL A 123 -2.17 -8.36 -14.91
C VAL A 123 -0.96 -7.82 -14.14
N GLY A 124 -1.08 -6.62 -13.59
CA GLY A 124 -0.05 -6.03 -12.72
C GLY A 124 0.51 -4.69 -13.18
N GLU A 125 0.06 -4.15 -14.32
CA GLU A 125 0.44 -2.81 -14.74
C GLU A 125 -0.25 -1.71 -13.91
N PRO A 126 0.48 -0.67 -13.47
CA PRO A 126 -0.10 0.42 -12.69
C PRO A 126 -1.33 1.05 -13.35
N GLY A 127 -2.41 1.20 -12.59
CA GLY A 127 -3.65 1.83 -13.07
C GLY A 127 -4.64 0.88 -13.78
N VAL A 128 -4.27 -0.37 -14.04
CA VAL A 128 -5.18 -1.36 -14.62
C VAL A 128 -6.11 -1.93 -13.55
N PHE A 129 -7.42 -1.71 -13.70
CA PHE A 129 -8.41 -2.34 -12.83
C PHE A 129 -8.52 -3.82 -13.11
N THR A 130 -8.43 -4.60 -12.04
CA THR A 130 -8.75 -6.03 -12.06
C THR A 130 -9.88 -6.31 -11.07
N VAL A 131 -10.65 -7.35 -11.33
CA VAL A 131 -11.80 -7.73 -10.51
C VAL A 131 -11.52 -9.11 -9.91
N ASP A 132 -11.86 -9.27 -8.65
CA ASP A 132 -11.87 -10.57 -7.97
C ASP A 132 -13.17 -10.76 -7.18
N ALA A 133 -13.53 -11.99 -6.85
CA ALA A 133 -14.73 -12.30 -6.08
C ALA A 133 -14.48 -13.38 -5.04
N ASP A 134 -14.75 -13.05 -3.78
CA ASP A 134 -14.83 -14.04 -2.70
C ASP A 134 -16.27 -14.54 -2.61
N LEU A 135 -16.54 -15.63 -3.35
CA LEU A 135 -17.84 -16.28 -3.38
C LEU A 135 -18.25 -16.88 -2.02
N GLY A 136 -17.30 -17.13 -1.12
CA GLY A 136 -17.57 -17.66 0.22
C GLY A 136 -18.16 -16.60 1.14
N THR A 137 -17.70 -15.35 1.02
CA THR A 137 -18.21 -14.23 1.84
C THR A 137 -19.19 -13.31 1.11
N GLY A 138 -19.39 -13.52 -0.20
CA GLY A 138 -20.30 -12.74 -1.03
C GLY A 138 -19.76 -11.35 -1.39
N TYR A 139 -18.44 -11.16 -1.33
CA TYR A 139 -17.82 -9.89 -1.69
C TYR A 139 -17.24 -9.94 -3.10
N VAL A 140 -17.44 -8.87 -3.86
CA VAL A 140 -16.75 -8.62 -5.13
C VAL A 140 -15.83 -7.42 -4.94
N TYR A 141 -14.61 -7.53 -5.46
CA TYR A 141 -13.55 -6.55 -5.30
C TYR A 141 -13.12 -6.01 -6.67
N VAL A 142 -12.77 -4.73 -6.68
CA VAL A 142 -12.01 -4.09 -7.76
C VAL A 142 -10.71 -3.62 -7.15
N GLN A 143 -9.60 -3.97 -7.79
CA GLN A 143 -8.27 -3.63 -7.32
C GLN A 143 -7.46 -2.97 -8.42
N VAL A 144 -6.54 -2.10 -8.00
CA VAL A 144 -5.62 -1.39 -8.88
C VAL A 144 -4.22 -1.39 -8.27
N PRO A 145 -3.20 -1.86 -9.01
CA PRO A 145 -1.81 -1.71 -8.61
C PRO A 145 -1.34 -0.29 -8.91
N LEU A 146 -0.47 0.25 -8.06
CA LEU A 146 0.13 1.58 -8.16
C LEU A 146 1.60 1.51 -7.73
N LEU A 147 2.41 2.39 -8.31
CA LEU A 147 3.75 2.68 -7.84
C LEU A 147 3.73 4.04 -7.17
N LEU A 148 4.08 4.07 -5.89
CA LEU A 148 4.01 5.26 -5.05
C LEU A 148 5.42 5.74 -4.69
N ASP A 149 5.64 7.04 -4.82
CA ASP A 149 6.78 7.74 -4.23
C ASP A 149 6.50 8.00 -2.75
N LEU A 150 7.29 7.39 -1.87
CA LEU A 150 7.13 7.49 -0.43
C LEU A 150 7.51 8.87 0.11
N ASP A 151 8.36 9.63 -0.59
CA ASP A 151 8.72 10.99 -0.17
C ASP A 151 7.51 11.95 -0.25
N GLN A 152 6.49 11.60 -1.03
CA GLN A 152 5.21 12.31 -1.05
C GLN A 152 4.43 12.16 0.27
N TYR A 153 4.60 11.04 0.99
CA TYR A 153 3.83 10.71 2.19
C TYR A 153 4.62 10.85 3.48
N PHE A 154 5.96 10.84 3.42
CA PHE A 154 6.82 11.02 4.59
C PHE A 154 7.61 12.32 4.45
N ALA A 155 7.60 13.15 5.50
CA ALA A 155 8.40 14.38 5.54
C ALA A 155 9.82 14.10 6.06
N ASP A 156 9.91 13.16 6.99
CA ASP A 156 11.14 12.64 7.60
C ASP A 156 10.87 11.20 8.09
N GLN A 157 11.79 10.62 8.86
CA GLN A 157 11.72 9.23 9.32
C GLN A 157 10.45 8.87 10.12
N TYR A 158 9.80 9.81 10.81
CA TYR A 158 8.65 9.51 11.67
C TYR A 158 7.46 10.44 11.44
N THR A 159 7.58 11.43 10.55
CA THR A 159 6.53 12.38 10.23
C THR A 159 5.77 11.95 8.97
N VAL A 160 4.52 11.49 9.17
CA VAL A 160 3.62 11.10 8.09
C VAL A 160 2.71 12.27 7.68
N LYS A 161 2.62 12.54 6.39
CA LYS A 161 1.71 13.52 5.77
C LYS A 161 0.31 12.91 5.60
N TYR A 162 -0.36 12.62 6.71
CA TYR A 162 -1.66 11.93 6.71
C TYR A 162 -2.72 12.53 5.78
N PRO A 163 -2.89 13.86 5.67
CA PRO A 163 -3.90 14.42 4.76
C PRO A 163 -3.72 13.97 3.31
N VAL A 164 -2.47 13.93 2.82
CA VAL A 164 -2.14 13.50 1.45
C VAL A 164 -2.42 12.01 1.27
N LEU A 165 -1.96 11.18 2.21
CA LEU A 165 -2.19 9.74 2.17
C LEU A 165 -3.69 9.40 2.20
N GLN A 166 -4.46 10.08 3.06
CA GLN A 166 -5.90 9.90 3.17
C GLN A 166 -6.63 10.31 1.90
N GLU A 167 -6.26 11.45 1.30
CA GLU A 167 -6.83 11.91 0.04
C GLU A 167 -6.61 10.89 -1.08
N HIS A 168 -5.39 10.36 -1.20
CA HIS A 168 -5.07 9.37 -2.22
C HIS A 168 -5.80 8.05 -2.01
N ILE A 169 -5.87 7.57 -0.75
CA ILE A 169 -6.65 6.37 -0.42
C ILE A 169 -8.13 6.56 -0.79
N ALA A 170 -8.70 7.72 -0.48
CA ALA A 170 -10.08 8.04 -0.81
C ALA A 170 -10.31 8.13 -2.33
N ALA A 171 -9.39 8.75 -3.07
CA ALA A 171 -9.46 8.87 -4.52
C ALA A 171 -9.47 7.49 -5.21
N VAL A 172 -8.56 6.60 -4.80
CA VAL A 172 -8.47 5.23 -5.34
C VAL A 172 -9.70 4.42 -4.96
N SER A 173 -10.12 4.47 -3.69
CA SER A 173 -11.32 3.79 -3.22
C SER A 173 -12.57 4.24 -3.97
N GLN A 174 -12.71 5.55 -4.22
CA GLN A 174 -13.82 6.11 -4.99
C GLN A 174 -13.79 5.65 -6.45
N ALA A 175 -12.61 5.59 -7.08
CA ALA A 175 -12.48 5.12 -8.46
C ALA A 175 -12.87 3.64 -8.59
N CYS A 176 -12.36 2.79 -7.69
CA CYS A 176 -12.74 1.37 -7.65
C CYS A 176 -14.23 1.18 -7.35
N ALA A 177 -14.80 1.96 -6.41
CA ALA A 177 -16.23 1.90 -6.10
C ALA A 177 -17.10 2.28 -7.30
N LYS A 178 -16.77 3.37 -8.01
CA LYS A 178 -17.48 3.78 -9.24
C LYS A 178 -17.42 2.70 -10.31
N TYR A 179 -16.25 2.08 -10.49
CA TYR A 179 -16.09 0.97 -11.43
C TYR A 179 -16.97 -0.22 -11.04
N LEU A 180 -16.97 -0.61 -9.76
CA LEU A 180 -17.75 -1.73 -9.26
C LEU A 180 -19.27 -1.46 -9.38
N HIS A 181 -19.74 -0.29 -8.96
CA HIS A 181 -21.16 0.09 -9.05
C HIS A 181 -21.66 0.14 -10.49
N GLY A 182 -20.85 0.69 -11.40
CA GLY A 182 -21.19 0.71 -12.83
C GLY A 182 -21.40 -0.68 -13.42
N ARG A 183 -20.86 -1.73 -12.79
CA ARG A 183 -20.98 -3.12 -13.23
C ARG A 183 -22.00 -3.94 -12.44
N ILE A 184 -22.30 -3.58 -11.20
CA ILE A 184 -23.38 -4.21 -10.42
C ILE A 184 -24.76 -3.73 -10.92
N ALA A 185 -24.86 -2.48 -11.37
CA ALA A 185 -26.11 -1.89 -11.84
C ALA A 185 -26.42 -2.15 -13.34
N ALA A 186 -25.49 -2.76 -14.07
CA ALA A 186 -25.62 -3.11 -15.49
C ALA A 186 -26.14 -4.54 -15.67
#